data_AF-A0A4Y1RVA6-F1
#
_entry.id   AF-A0A4Y1RVA6-F1
#
_cell.length_a   1.000
_cell.length_b   1.000
_cell.length_c   1.000
_cell.angle_alpha   90.00
_cell.angle_beta   90.00
_cell.angle_gamma   90.00
#
_symmetry.space_group_name_H-M   'P 1'
#
loop_
_entity.id
_entity.type
_entity.pdbx_description
1 polymer ?
#
loop_
_entity_poly.entity_id
_entity_poly.type
_entity_poly.pdbx_seq_one_letter_code
_entity_poly.pdbx_strand_id
1 'polypeptide(L)'
;MCSCWDSVRKVLRSRVDRLPGEKPCDDLDACCKIHDDCVGKKGMTDIKCHEKFKTCIKKVQKSGKVGFSQQCPYETAVPTMVQGMDLAIMLSQFSNSKLEL
;
A
#
# COMPACT_ATOMS: atom_id res chain seq x y z
N MET A 1 -6.36 -14.38 12.57
CA MET A 1 -4.92 -14.11 12.75
C MET A 1 -4.46 -13.38 11.52
N CYS A 2 -4.02 -12.13 11.64
CA CYS A 2 -3.40 -11.48 10.50
C CYS A 2 -2.10 -12.28 10.21
N SER A 3 -1.93 -12.83 9.00
CA SER A 3 -0.75 -13.56 8.51
C SER A 3 -0.01 -12.75 7.43
N CYS A 4 1.29 -13.00 7.21
CA CYS A 4 2.08 -12.37 6.13
C CYS A 4 1.39 -12.50 4.77
N TRP A 5 0.68 -13.62 4.58
CA TRP A 5 -0.12 -13.90 3.40
C TRP A 5 -1.33 -12.98 3.28
N ASP A 6 -1.90 -12.48 4.38
CA ASP A 6 -3.05 -11.55 4.37
C ASP A 6 -2.64 -10.16 3.91
N SER A 7 -1.45 -9.65 4.28
CA SER A 7 -0.98 -8.34 3.78
C SER A 7 -0.61 -8.38 2.30
N VAL A 8 0.03 -9.46 1.82
CA VAL A 8 0.38 -9.60 0.39
C VAL A 8 -0.85 -9.95 -0.46
N ARG A 9 -1.79 -10.77 0.03
CA ARG A 9 -3.08 -11.00 -0.65
C ARG A 9 -3.95 -9.74 -0.70
N LYS A 10 -3.97 -8.91 0.36
CA LYS A 10 -4.71 -7.64 0.38
C LYS A 10 -4.19 -6.64 -0.64
N VAL A 11 -2.88 -6.63 -0.92
CA VAL A 11 -2.28 -5.75 -1.95
C VAL A 11 -2.59 -6.24 -3.38
N LEU A 12 -2.76 -7.54 -3.60
CA LEU A 12 -2.91 -8.14 -4.94
C LEU A 12 -4.34 -8.58 -5.29
N ARG A 13 -5.31 -8.50 -4.37
CA ARG A 13 -6.68 -8.98 -4.61
C ARG A 13 -7.73 -7.88 -4.35
N SER A 14 -8.45 -7.57 -5.41
CA SER A 14 -9.52 -6.59 -5.51
C SER A 14 -10.63 -6.83 -4.46
N ARG A 15 -10.78 -5.89 -3.51
CA ARG A 15 -12.00 -5.61 -2.72
C ARG A 15 -12.64 -6.74 -1.85
N VAL A 16 -11.89 -7.59 -1.14
CA VAL A 16 -12.57 -8.60 -0.26
C VAL A 16 -12.37 -8.42 1.25
N ASP A 17 -11.32 -7.77 1.75
CA ASP A 17 -10.85 -8.15 3.11
C ASP A 17 -10.88 -7.09 4.21
N ARG A 18 -11.60 -5.96 4.10
CA ARG A 18 -11.74 -5.03 5.24
C ARG A 18 -13.20 -4.76 5.58
N LEU A 19 -13.67 -5.32 6.70
CA LEU A 19 -15.01 -5.05 7.21
C LEU A 19 -15.11 -3.59 7.70
N PRO A 20 -16.26 -2.91 7.52
CA PRO A 20 -16.45 -1.57 8.06
C PRO A 20 -16.18 -1.55 9.58
N GLY A 21 -15.23 -0.71 10.01
CA GLY A 21 -14.85 -0.58 11.42
C GLY A 21 -13.67 -1.45 11.87
N GLU A 22 -13.09 -2.28 11.00
CA GLU A 22 -11.89 -3.05 11.34
C GLU A 22 -10.68 -2.13 11.57
N LYS A 23 -10.00 -2.31 12.71
CA LYS A 23 -8.79 -1.57 13.05
C LYS A 23 -7.58 -2.15 12.29
N PRO A 24 -6.59 -1.33 11.91
CA PRO A 24 -5.39 -1.84 11.28
C PRO A 24 -4.65 -2.86 12.16
N CYS A 25 -4.10 -3.91 11.55
CA CYS A 25 -3.34 -4.94 12.28
C CYS A 25 -2.00 -4.39 12.82
N ASP A 26 -1.37 -3.47 12.09
CA ASP A 26 -0.12 -2.79 12.46
C ASP A 26 0.03 -1.43 11.74
N ASP A 27 1.18 -0.76 11.90
CA ASP A 27 1.43 0.55 11.29
C ASP A 27 1.51 0.48 9.76
N LEU A 28 1.97 -0.65 9.20
CA LEU A 28 2.03 -0.86 7.76
C LEU A 28 0.63 -1.02 7.17
N ASP A 29 -0.24 -1.81 7.81
CA ASP A 29 -1.64 -1.96 7.45
C ASP A 29 -2.43 -0.65 7.62
N ALA A 30 -2.04 0.20 8.59
CA ALA A 30 -2.60 1.54 8.73
C ALA A 30 -2.28 2.42 7.50
N CYS A 31 -1.06 2.32 6.97
CA CYS A 31 -0.70 2.97 5.70
C CYS A 31 -1.53 2.42 4.53
N CYS A 32 -1.71 1.10 4.44
CA CYS A 32 -2.53 0.46 3.39
C CYS A 32 -3.98 0.95 3.43
N LYS A 33 -4.59 1.00 4.61
CA LYS A 33 -5.97 1.51 4.77
C LYS A 33 -6.11 2.95 4.24
N ILE A 34 -5.15 3.83 4.56
CA ILE A 34 -5.16 5.22 4.09
C ILE A 34 -5.02 5.27 2.56
N HIS A 35 -4.23 4.39 1.96
CA HIS A 35 -4.06 4.28 0.52
C HIS A 35 -5.34 3.79 -0.16
N ASP A 36 -5.93 2.69 0.33
CA ASP A 36 -7.19 2.13 -0.16
C ASP A 36 -8.32 3.17 -0.13
N ASP A 37 -8.48 3.89 1.00
CA ASP A 37 -9.46 4.96 1.15
C ASP A 37 -9.20 6.13 0.18
N CYS A 38 -7.93 6.40 -0.14
CA CYS A 38 -7.52 7.46 -1.06
C CYS A 38 -7.89 7.09 -2.51
N VAL A 39 -7.48 5.91 -2.98
CA VAL A 39 -7.74 5.46 -4.35
C VAL A 39 -9.22 5.13 -4.58
N GLY A 40 -9.93 4.68 -3.54
CA GLY A 40 -11.39 4.51 -3.59
C GLY A 40 -12.15 5.82 -3.80
N LYS A 41 -11.61 6.95 -3.34
CA LYS A 41 -12.21 8.28 -3.50
C LYS A 41 -11.70 9.05 -4.72
N LYS A 42 -10.43 8.90 -5.07
CA LYS A 42 -9.76 9.71 -6.11
C LYS A 42 -9.48 8.97 -7.41
N GLY A 43 -9.60 7.64 -7.41
CA GLY A 43 -9.25 6.78 -8.53
C GLY A 43 -7.93 6.04 -8.33
N MET A 44 -7.82 4.89 -8.99
CA MET A 44 -6.68 3.96 -8.87
C MET A 44 -5.38 4.49 -9.49
N THR A 45 -5.46 5.56 -10.31
CA THR A 45 -4.32 6.19 -11.00
C THR A 45 -3.90 7.52 -10.35
N ASP A 46 -4.44 7.86 -9.18
CA ASP A 46 -4.06 9.11 -8.49
C ASP A 46 -2.63 9.00 -7.93
N ILE A 47 -1.70 9.68 -8.60
CA ILE A 47 -0.27 9.71 -8.24
C ILE A 47 -0.05 10.20 -6.80
N LYS A 48 -0.89 11.12 -6.30
CA LYS A 48 -0.73 11.65 -4.94
C LYS A 48 -1.06 10.57 -3.89
N CYS A 49 -2.02 9.68 -4.16
CA CYS A 49 -2.28 8.53 -3.29
C CYS A 49 -1.07 7.61 -3.20
N HIS A 50 -0.43 7.29 -4.33
CA HIS A 50 0.75 6.41 -4.36
C HIS A 50 1.97 7.03 -3.67
N GLU A 51 2.26 8.32 -3.91
CA GLU A 51 3.38 9.02 -3.26
C GLU A 51 3.18 9.17 -1.74
N LYS A 52 1.94 9.46 -1.31
CA LYS A 52 1.60 9.48 0.13
C LYS A 52 1.80 8.13 0.78
N PHE A 53 1.41 7.04 0.09
CA PHE A 53 1.60 5.69 0.60
C PHE A 53 3.10 5.34 0.71
N LYS A 54 3.91 5.61 -0.32
CA LYS A 54 5.38 5.47 -0.26
C LYS A 54 5.99 6.20 0.93
N THR A 55 5.57 7.43 1.18
CA THR A 55 6.05 8.24 2.32
C THR A 55 5.68 7.61 3.65
N CYS A 56 4.46 7.08 3.77
CA CYS A 56 3.97 6.42 4.98
C CYS A 56 4.79 5.17 5.31
N ILE A 57 4.91 4.24 4.36
CA ILE A 57 5.58 2.95 4.60
C ILE A 57 7.09 3.11 4.84
N LYS A 58 7.74 4.12 4.23
CA LYS A 58 9.14 4.46 4.52
C LYS A 58 9.34 4.98 5.95
N LYS A 59 8.35 5.68 6.53
CA LYS A 59 8.40 6.07 7.95
C LYS A 59 8.23 4.87 8.87
N VAL A 60 7.31 3.97 8.52
CA VAL A 60 7.09 2.72 9.26
C VAL A 60 8.36 1.86 9.27
N GLN A 61 9.04 1.72 8.13
CA GLN A 61 10.32 1.01 8.05
C GLN A 61 11.40 1.58 8.99
N LYS A 62 11.47 2.92 9.10
CA LYS A 62 12.42 3.61 9.99
C LYS A 62 12.12 3.43 11.48
N SER A 63 10.95 2.91 11.86
CA SER A 63 10.60 2.70 13.26
C SER A 63 11.40 1.56 13.92
N GLY A 64 12.11 0.74 13.14
CA GLY A 64 12.91 -0.37 13.67
C GLY A 64 12.08 -1.54 14.22
N LYS A 65 10.75 -1.52 14.03
CA LYS A 65 9.89 -2.65 14.36
C LYS A 65 10.17 -3.79 13.39
N VAL A 66 10.26 -5.02 13.91
CA VAL A 66 10.33 -6.26 13.12
C VAL A 66 9.23 -6.28 12.06
N GLY A 67 8.08 -5.73 12.40
CA GLY A 67 6.91 -5.66 11.55
C GLY A 67 5.86 -6.65 12.00
N PHE A 68 5.11 -7.16 11.04
CA PHE A 68 3.93 -7.96 11.31
C PHE A 68 4.24 -9.37 11.84
N SER A 69 5.31 -9.99 11.35
CA SER A 69 5.83 -11.27 11.81
C SER A 69 7.29 -11.41 11.40
N GLN A 70 8.02 -12.32 12.04
CA GLN A 70 9.38 -12.68 11.63
C GLN A 70 9.43 -13.28 10.20
N GLN A 71 8.32 -13.82 9.70
CA GLN A 71 8.20 -14.33 8.33
C GLN A 71 8.03 -13.22 7.29
N CYS A 72 7.69 -12.01 7.73
CA CYS A 72 7.29 -10.88 6.90
C CYS A 72 7.82 -9.57 7.49
N PRO A 73 9.14 -9.43 7.62
CA PRO A 73 9.66 -8.27 8.28
C PRO A 73 9.43 -7.02 7.42
N TYR A 74 9.33 -5.86 8.07
CA TYR A 74 9.21 -4.59 7.35
C TYR A 74 10.39 -4.35 6.41
N GLU A 75 11.57 -4.88 6.72
CA GLU A 75 12.74 -4.81 5.83
C GLU A 75 12.55 -5.53 4.49
N THR A 76 11.66 -6.52 4.42
CA THR A 76 11.32 -7.20 3.16
C THR A 76 10.06 -6.62 2.53
N ALA A 77 9.01 -6.41 3.32
CA ALA A 77 7.71 -5.98 2.80
C ALA A 77 7.74 -4.54 2.25
N VAL A 78 8.38 -3.61 2.95
CA VAL A 78 8.36 -2.19 2.56
C VAL A 78 9.09 -1.95 1.23
N PRO A 79 10.30 -2.48 0.98
CA PRO A 79 10.95 -2.32 -0.32
C PRO A 79 10.12 -2.84 -1.49
N THR A 80 9.50 -4.01 -1.36
CA THR A 80 8.62 -4.57 -2.40
C THR A 80 7.40 -3.68 -2.65
N MET A 81 6.76 -3.16 -1.60
CA MET A 81 5.64 -2.24 -1.74
C MET A 81 6.06 -0.91 -2.38
N VAL A 82 7.23 -0.37 -2.05
CA VAL A 82 7.76 0.84 -2.70
C VAL A 82 7.95 0.62 -4.21
N GLN A 83 8.55 -0.51 -4.61
CA GLN A 83 8.71 -0.86 -6.02
C GLN A 83 7.37 -0.97 -6.75
N GLY A 84 6.38 -1.64 -6.14
CA GLY A 84 5.03 -1.73 -6.70
C GLY A 84 4.38 -0.36 -6.91
N MET A 85 4.60 0.58 -5.99
CA MET A 85 4.10 1.95 -6.11
C MET A 85 4.84 2.77 -7.16
N ASP A 86 6.15 2.61 -7.30
CA ASP A 86 6.92 3.27 -8.35
C ASP A 86 6.41 2.84 -9.74
N LEU A 87 6.12 1.54 -9.92
CA LEU A 87 5.48 1.03 -11.13
C LEU A 87 4.06 1.60 -11.33
N ALA A 88 3.25 1.66 -10.27
CA ALA A 88 1.89 2.23 -10.34
C ALA A 88 1.91 3.72 -10.73
N ILE A 89 2.86 4.49 -10.22
CA ILE A 89 3.04 5.91 -10.57
C ILE A 89 3.45 6.05 -12.04
N MET A 90 4.41 5.26 -12.51
CA MET A 90 4.83 5.26 -13.90
C MET A 90 3.66 4.95 -14.85
N LEU A 91 2.86 3.93 -14.53
CA LEU A 91 1.67 3.56 -15.30
C LEU A 91 0.58 4.65 -15.24
N SER A 92 0.41 5.30 -14.09
CA SER A 92 -0.52 6.42 -13.92
C SER A 92 -0.14 7.62 -14.78
N GLN A 93 1.15 7.97 -14.84
CA GLN A 93 1.66 9.03 -15.70
C GLN A 93 1.44 8.70 -17.18
N PHE A 94 1.73 7.45 -17.59
CA PHE A 94 1.50 7.00 -18.96
C PHE A 94 0.00 7.05 -19.35
N SER A 95 -0.89 6.63 -18.45
CA SER A 95 -2.33 6.70 -18.67
C SER A 95 -2.82 8.15 -18.81
N ASN A 96 -2.31 9.07 -17.99
CA ASN A 96 -2.66 10.48 -18.07
C ASN A 96 -2.16 11.11 -19.38
N SER A 97 -0.96 10.75 -19.85
CA SER A 97 -0.45 11.23 -21.14
C SER A 97 -1.25 10.74 -22.35
N LYS A 98 -1.93 9.58 -22.24
CA LYS A 98 -2.79 9.05 -23.31
C LYS A 98 -4.18 9.70 -23.35
N LEU A 99 -4.63 10.31 -22.26
CA LEU A 99 -5.90 11.06 -22.21
C LEU A 99 -5.79 12.47 -22.81
N GLU A 100 -4.57 12.99 -22.96
CA GLU A 100 -4.28 14.32 -23.53
C GLU A 100 -3.97 14.28 -25.04
N LEU A 101 -4.09 13.11 -25.69
CA LEU A 101 -3.87 12.89 -27.14
C LEU A 101 -5.17 12.47 -27.82
#